data_AF-A0A6L9YUQ3-F1
#
_entry.id   AF-A0A6L9YUQ3-F1
#
_cell.length_a   1.000
_cell.length_b   1.000
_cell.length_c   1.000
_cell.angle_alpha   90.00
_cell.angle_beta   90.00
_cell.angle_gamma   90.00
#
_symmetry.space_group_name_H-M   'P 1'
#
loop_
_entity.id
_entity.type
_entity.pdbx_description
1 polymer ?
#
loop_
_entity_poly.entity_id
_entity_poly.type
_entity_poly.pdbx_seq_one_letter_code
_entity_poly.pdbx_strand_id
1 'polypeptide(L)'
;MIAKKLPIAQVYFGTKSFQGVIISNDPLAFGITAPQLARYFSSSFSTKAERKNGISKTSNNTTTRDLKRILGKDFKTSKSSIAGNKNHQVVIKLIDFELLLLKMALKGDPEAIQWTQELVGLSLYQLCCDAFDVKFETEERQEWLKIRQLSKNTFWELSEAIEQYYQKQGRKAEHYQYSQRFDQINEGLFGHKAKKIKELAGVSPDAETCEYMGVDALAQIKLVQATAAKRILRKEVHPKEAITETLEFIMAEPIDFRN
;
A
#
# COMPACT_ATOMS: atom_id res chain seq x y z
N MET A 1 2.88 17.76 -22.50
CA MET A 1 3.32 16.45 -21.99
C MET A 1 2.13 15.50 -22.14
N ILE A 2 2.21 14.50 -23.04
CA ILE A 2 1.09 13.57 -23.26
C ILE A 2 1.11 12.58 -22.09
N ALA A 3 0.03 12.50 -21.32
CA ALA A 3 -0.08 11.54 -20.22
C ALA A 3 0.05 10.11 -20.79
N LYS A 4 1.08 9.37 -20.34
CA LYS A 4 1.29 7.97 -20.71
C LYS A 4 0.04 7.17 -20.31
N LYS A 5 -0.57 6.49 -21.28
CA LYS A 5 -1.70 5.59 -21.01
C LYS A 5 -1.19 4.32 -20.38
N LEU A 6 -1.82 3.89 -19.30
CA LEU A 6 -1.47 2.65 -18.60
C LEU A 6 -1.88 1.43 -19.44
N PRO A 7 -1.02 0.40 -19.56
CA PRO A 7 -1.33 -0.82 -20.29
C PRO A 7 -2.38 -1.66 -19.55
N ILE A 8 -3.13 -2.45 -20.31
CA ILE A 8 -4.19 -3.32 -19.81
C ILE A 8 -4.00 -4.74 -20.32
N ALA A 9 -4.34 -5.73 -19.49
CA ALA A 9 -4.38 -7.13 -19.86
C ALA A 9 -5.62 -7.80 -19.26
N GLN A 10 -6.14 -8.81 -19.95
CA GLN A 10 -7.24 -9.61 -19.41
C GLN A 10 -6.66 -10.72 -18.55
N VAL A 11 -7.06 -10.75 -17.28
CA VAL A 11 -6.67 -11.74 -16.27
C VAL A 11 -7.80 -12.76 -16.16
N TYR A 12 -7.48 -14.04 -16.27
CA TYR A 12 -8.44 -15.15 -16.21
C TYR A 12 -8.14 -16.06 -15.02
N PHE A 13 -9.20 -16.53 -14.35
CA PHE A 13 -9.09 -17.57 -13.32
C PHE A 13 -10.44 -18.27 -13.16
N GLY A 14 -10.43 -19.60 -13.17
CA GLY A 14 -11.66 -20.39 -13.12
C GLY A 14 -12.65 -19.98 -14.20
N THR A 15 -13.84 -19.56 -13.77
CA THR A 15 -14.92 -19.05 -14.63
C THR A 15 -14.97 -17.51 -14.70
N LYS A 16 -14.11 -16.83 -13.95
CA LYS A 16 -14.07 -15.37 -13.82
C LYS A 16 -12.94 -14.77 -14.65
N SER A 17 -13.07 -13.48 -14.93
CA SER A 17 -11.99 -12.69 -15.52
C SER A 17 -12.18 -11.19 -15.25
N PHE A 18 -11.09 -10.44 -15.29
CA PHE A 18 -11.09 -8.97 -15.18
C PHE A 18 -9.96 -8.34 -16.00
N GLN A 19 -10.07 -7.04 -16.26
CA GLN A 19 -9.00 -6.25 -16.85
C GLN A 19 -8.09 -5.72 -15.76
N GLY A 20 -6.87 -6.27 -15.70
CA GLY A 20 -5.77 -5.76 -14.91
C GLY A 20 -5.12 -4.55 -15.58
N VAL A 21 -4.44 -3.72 -14.78
CA VAL A 21 -3.75 -2.50 -15.23
C VAL A 21 -2.40 -2.41 -14.51
N ILE A 22 -1.32 -2.05 -15.20
CA ILE A 22 -0.04 -1.68 -14.55
C ILE A 22 -0.15 -0.21 -14.13
N ILE A 23 -0.01 0.09 -12.84
CA ILE A 23 -0.35 1.39 -12.25
C ILE A 23 0.82 2.35 -12.05
N SER A 24 2.05 1.90 -12.28
CA SER A 24 3.26 2.73 -12.19
C SER A 24 4.28 2.34 -13.26
N ASN A 25 5.50 2.87 -13.18
CA ASN A 25 6.61 2.40 -14.02
C ASN A 25 7.20 1.07 -13.54
N ASP A 26 6.84 0.65 -12.33
CA ASP A 26 7.16 -0.67 -11.82
C ASP A 26 6.24 -1.71 -12.49
N PRO A 27 6.77 -2.67 -13.28
CA PRO A 27 5.97 -3.69 -13.95
C PRO A 27 5.23 -4.62 -12.98
N LEU A 28 5.60 -4.60 -11.70
CA LEU A 28 5.04 -5.40 -10.62
C LEU A 28 3.94 -4.67 -9.83
N ALA A 29 3.63 -3.42 -10.20
CA ALA A 29 2.55 -2.64 -9.59
C ALA A 29 1.25 -2.80 -10.40
N PHE A 30 0.38 -3.70 -9.94
CA PHE A 30 -0.91 -3.98 -10.58
C PHE A 30 -2.10 -3.30 -9.90
N GLY A 31 -3.17 -3.10 -10.67
CA GLY A 31 -4.45 -2.61 -10.18
C GLY A 31 -5.63 -3.04 -11.05
N ILE A 32 -6.83 -2.72 -10.56
CA ILE A 32 -8.09 -2.95 -11.27
C ILE A 32 -8.89 -1.65 -11.31
N THR A 33 -9.63 -1.45 -12.39
CA THR A 33 -10.43 -0.23 -12.54
C THR A 33 -11.73 -0.35 -11.75
N ALA A 34 -12.05 0.69 -10.98
CA ALA A 34 -13.23 0.72 -10.13
C ALA A 34 -14.57 0.53 -10.90
N PRO A 35 -14.72 0.97 -12.16
CA PRO A 35 -15.92 0.67 -12.95
C PRO A 35 -16.18 -0.82 -13.15
N GLN A 36 -15.15 -1.67 -13.19
CA GLN A 36 -15.32 -3.12 -13.28
C GLN A 36 -15.92 -3.69 -11.99
N LEU A 37 -15.51 -3.16 -10.84
CA LEU A 37 -16.02 -3.58 -9.53
C LEU A 37 -17.53 -3.39 -9.42
N ALA A 38 -18.07 -2.29 -9.96
CA ALA A 38 -19.51 -2.06 -9.96
C ALA A 38 -20.30 -3.07 -10.81
N ARG A 39 -19.64 -3.69 -11.80
CA ARG A 39 -20.25 -4.76 -12.61
C ARG A 39 -20.28 -6.08 -11.85
N TYR A 40 -19.17 -6.45 -11.21
CA TYR A 40 -19.08 -7.69 -10.44
C TYR A 40 -19.94 -7.61 -9.17
N PHE A 41 -19.85 -6.50 -8.44
CA PHE A 41 -20.43 -6.34 -7.12
C PHE A 41 -21.62 -5.39 -7.13
N SER A 42 -22.54 -5.58 -8.07
CA SER A 42 -23.70 -4.70 -8.27
C SER A 42 -24.55 -4.55 -6.98
N SER A 43 -24.67 -5.61 -6.18
CA SER A 43 -25.27 -5.64 -4.84
C SER A 43 -24.66 -4.65 -3.84
N SER A 44 -23.41 -4.25 -4.03
CA SER A 44 -22.63 -3.44 -3.08
C SER A 44 -22.39 -2.01 -3.58
N PHE A 45 -22.35 -1.81 -4.89
CA PHE A 45 -22.06 -0.52 -5.54
C PHE A 45 -23.24 0.13 -6.26
N SER A 46 -24.38 -0.56 -6.40
CA SER A 46 -25.59 -0.01 -7.03
C SER A 46 -26.59 0.48 -5.98
N THR A 47 -27.17 1.66 -6.20
CA THR A 47 -28.31 2.15 -5.41
C THR A 47 -29.57 1.31 -5.68
N LYS A 48 -30.53 1.28 -4.74
CA LYS A 48 -31.81 0.56 -4.95
C LYS A 48 -32.53 1.00 -6.23
N ALA A 49 -32.43 2.28 -6.61
CA ALA A 49 -33.02 2.82 -7.83
C ALA A 49 -32.32 2.34 -9.11
N GLU A 50 -30.98 2.27 -9.11
CA GLU A 50 -30.20 1.75 -10.25
C GLU A 50 -30.45 0.25 -10.47
N ARG A 51 -30.61 -0.53 -9.39
CA ARG A 51 -31.00 -1.96 -9.50
C ARG A 51 -32.38 -2.14 -10.12
N LYS A 52 -33.32 -1.26 -9.79
CA LYS A 52 -34.70 -1.32 -10.31
C LYS A 52 -34.78 -0.95 -11.80
N ASN A 53 -33.93 -0.03 -12.26
CA ASN A 53 -33.98 0.50 -13.61
C ASN A 53 -33.02 -0.19 -14.60
N GLY A 54 -32.20 -1.15 -14.14
CA GLY A 54 -31.26 -1.90 -15.01
C GLY A 54 -30.11 -1.08 -15.61
N ILE A 55 -29.99 0.22 -15.27
CA ILE A 55 -28.96 1.12 -15.80
C ILE A 55 -27.97 1.41 -14.67
N SER A 56 -26.90 0.60 -14.60
CA SER A 56 -25.76 0.88 -13.71
C SER A 56 -24.81 1.87 -14.41
N LYS A 57 -25.16 3.17 -14.38
CA LYS A 57 -24.19 4.24 -14.63
C LYS A 57 -23.63 4.71 -13.30
N THR A 58 -22.83 3.87 -12.67
CA THR A 58 -22.15 4.25 -11.42
C THR A 58 -21.15 5.36 -11.73
N SER A 59 -21.38 6.55 -11.18
CA SER A 59 -20.42 7.65 -11.29
C SER A 59 -19.15 7.31 -10.51
N ASN A 60 -17.99 7.78 -10.98
CA ASN A 60 -16.71 7.63 -10.26
C ASN A 60 -16.79 8.09 -8.79
N ASN A 61 -17.62 9.11 -8.51
CA ASN A 61 -17.82 9.63 -7.16
C ASN A 61 -18.56 8.63 -6.27
N THR A 62 -19.59 7.97 -6.80
CA THR A 62 -20.35 6.93 -6.10
C THR A 62 -19.43 5.75 -5.75
N THR A 63 -18.67 5.25 -6.73
CA THR A 63 -17.77 4.12 -6.52
C THR A 63 -16.69 4.44 -5.48
N THR A 64 -16.10 5.63 -5.53
CA THR A 64 -15.09 6.06 -4.55
C THR A 64 -15.66 6.11 -3.14
N ARG A 65 -16.88 6.65 -2.97
CA ARG A 65 -17.56 6.69 -1.66
C ARG A 65 -17.82 5.29 -1.13
N ASP A 66 -18.31 4.39 -1.98
CA ASP A 66 -18.64 3.03 -1.58
C ASP A 66 -17.38 2.21 -1.26
N LEU A 67 -16.29 2.41 -2.02
CA LEU A 67 -14.98 1.84 -1.71
C LEU A 67 -14.47 2.33 -0.34
N LYS A 68 -14.52 3.63 -0.05
CA LYS A 68 -14.16 4.15 1.28
C LYS A 68 -15.03 3.58 2.40
N ARG A 69 -16.31 3.35 2.15
CA ARG A 69 -17.22 2.72 3.13
C ARG A 69 -16.82 1.27 3.43
N ILE A 70 -16.32 0.52 2.45
CA ILE A 70 -15.95 -0.89 2.63
C ILE A 70 -14.50 -1.05 3.11
N LEU A 71 -13.56 -0.35 2.47
CA LEU A 71 -12.12 -0.47 2.71
C LEU A 71 -11.65 0.36 3.92
N GLY A 72 -12.32 1.48 4.22
CA GLY A 72 -11.99 2.36 5.34
C GLY A 72 -11.90 3.82 4.90
N LYS A 73 -12.04 4.75 5.86
CA LYS A 73 -12.01 6.20 5.56
C LYS A 73 -10.69 6.68 4.97
N ASP A 74 -9.60 6.02 5.36
CA ASP A 74 -8.23 6.33 4.92
C ASP A 74 -7.89 5.76 3.54
N PHE A 75 -8.79 4.95 2.96
CA PHE A 75 -8.60 4.40 1.62
C PHE A 75 -8.52 5.53 0.59
N LYS A 76 -7.46 5.50 -0.22
CA LYS A 76 -7.21 6.47 -1.30
C LYS A 76 -7.44 5.82 -2.65
N THR A 77 -7.95 6.63 -3.58
CA THR A 77 -8.16 6.22 -4.96
C THR A 77 -7.22 6.99 -5.87
N SER A 78 -6.67 6.31 -6.86
CA SER A 78 -5.86 6.95 -7.90
C SER A 78 -6.69 7.13 -9.16
N LYS A 79 -6.53 8.26 -9.85
CA LYS A 79 -7.15 8.48 -11.18
C LYS A 79 -6.05 8.36 -12.23
N SER A 80 -6.25 7.44 -13.17
CA SER A 80 -5.24 7.16 -14.18
C SER A 80 -5.85 7.13 -15.58
N SER A 81 -5.06 7.53 -16.56
CA SER A 81 -5.41 7.40 -17.98
C SER A 81 -5.07 5.99 -18.44
N ILE A 82 -6.05 5.28 -18.99
CA ILE A 82 -5.92 3.85 -19.32
C ILE A 82 -5.98 3.67 -20.83
N ALA A 83 -5.21 2.73 -21.36
CA ALA A 83 -5.29 2.33 -22.76
C ALA A 83 -6.74 1.98 -23.16
N GLY A 84 -7.16 2.40 -24.35
CA GLY A 84 -8.54 2.19 -24.85
C GLY A 84 -9.61 3.12 -24.27
N ASN A 85 -9.33 3.91 -23.23
CA ASN A 85 -10.28 4.86 -22.66
C ASN A 85 -9.90 6.32 -22.94
N LYS A 86 -10.91 7.16 -23.20
CA LYS A 86 -10.73 8.62 -23.37
C LYS A 86 -10.67 9.36 -22.03
N ASN A 87 -11.38 8.85 -21.02
CA ASN A 87 -11.52 9.47 -19.72
C ASN A 87 -10.61 8.78 -18.68
N HIS A 88 -10.13 9.56 -17.71
CA HIS A 88 -9.46 9.02 -16.53
C HIS A 88 -10.42 8.10 -15.76
N GLN A 89 -9.94 6.94 -15.38
CA GLN A 89 -10.67 6.00 -14.55
C GLN A 89 -10.07 5.93 -13.16
N VAL A 90 -10.92 5.64 -12.18
CA VAL A 90 -10.44 5.31 -10.84
C VAL A 90 -9.82 3.93 -10.87
N VAL A 91 -8.58 3.81 -10.43
CA VAL A 91 -7.84 2.55 -10.30
C VAL A 91 -7.55 2.32 -8.84
N ILE A 92 -7.79 1.09 -8.39
CA ILE A 92 -7.43 0.60 -7.05
C ILE A 92 -6.26 -0.36 -7.17
N LYS A 93 -5.37 -0.40 -6.17
CA LYS A 93 -4.24 -1.33 -6.16
C LYS A 93 -4.78 -2.76 -6.05
N LEU A 94 -4.04 -3.73 -6.60
CA LEU A 94 -4.45 -5.13 -6.56
C LEU A 94 -4.63 -5.64 -5.12
N ILE A 95 -3.81 -5.17 -4.19
CA ILE A 95 -3.94 -5.51 -2.77
C ILE A 95 -5.23 -4.97 -2.13
N ASP A 96 -5.63 -3.75 -2.50
CA ASP A 96 -6.89 -3.17 -2.02
C ASP A 96 -8.09 -3.94 -2.59
N PHE A 97 -7.93 -4.48 -3.79
CA PHE A 97 -8.92 -5.34 -4.41
C PHE A 97 -9.04 -6.70 -3.71
N GLU A 98 -7.93 -7.35 -3.37
CA GLU A 98 -7.92 -8.56 -2.55
C GLU A 98 -8.61 -8.33 -1.20
N LEU A 99 -8.31 -7.20 -0.54
CA LEU A 99 -8.96 -6.82 0.72
C LEU A 99 -10.46 -6.55 0.54
N LEU A 100 -10.85 -5.92 -0.58
CA LEU A 100 -12.26 -5.71 -0.91
C LEU A 100 -13.00 -7.04 -1.05
N LEU A 101 -12.45 -7.99 -1.83
CA LEU A 101 -13.01 -9.33 -2.02
C LEU A 101 -13.22 -10.03 -0.68
N LEU A 102 -12.18 -10.06 0.16
CA LEU A 102 -12.25 -10.69 1.48
C LEU A 102 -13.33 -10.05 2.35
N LYS A 103 -13.35 -8.72 2.46
CA LYS A 103 -14.36 -7.99 3.27
C LYS A 103 -15.78 -8.20 2.75
N MET A 104 -15.96 -8.33 1.45
CA MET A 104 -17.26 -8.60 0.84
C MET A 104 -17.70 -10.04 1.06
N ALA A 105 -16.80 -11.01 0.92
CA ALA A 105 -17.08 -12.42 1.19
C ALA A 105 -17.47 -12.63 2.66
N LEU A 106 -16.77 -11.99 3.60
CA LEU A 106 -17.11 -12.02 5.03
C LEU A 106 -18.48 -11.40 5.35
N LYS A 107 -19.00 -10.52 4.50
CA LYS A 107 -20.35 -9.95 4.61
C LYS A 107 -21.43 -10.83 3.95
N GLY A 108 -21.05 -11.96 3.38
CA GLY A 108 -21.98 -12.87 2.71
C GLY A 108 -22.30 -12.48 1.27
N ASP A 109 -21.49 -11.65 0.60
CA ASP A 109 -21.72 -11.35 -0.81
C ASP A 109 -21.40 -12.59 -1.68
N PRO A 110 -22.38 -13.16 -2.40
CA PRO A 110 -22.22 -14.44 -3.08
C PRO A 110 -21.21 -14.38 -4.22
N GLU A 111 -21.12 -13.24 -4.92
CA GLU A 111 -20.14 -13.07 -5.99
C GLU A 111 -18.74 -13.01 -5.41
N ALA A 112 -18.52 -12.25 -4.32
CA ALA A 112 -17.22 -12.19 -3.67
C ALA A 112 -16.80 -13.54 -3.06
N ILE A 113 -17.74 -14.31 -2.51
CA ILE A 113 -17.50 -15.68 -2.05
C ILE A 113 -17.05 -16.55 -3.23
N GLN A 114 -17.75 -16.52 -4.35
CA GLN A 114 -17.39 -17.30 -5.54
C GLN A 114 -16.00 -16.91 -6.05
N TRP A 115 -15.70 -15.62 -6.16
CA TRP A 115 -14.35 -15.14 -6.52
C TRP A 115 -13.28 -15.69 -5.59
N THR A 116 -13.53 -15.64 -4.28
CA THR A 116 -12.59 -16.14 -3.27
C THR A 116 -12.39 -17.65 -3.39
N GLN A 117 -13.45 -18.41 -3.66
CA GLN A 117 -13.39 -19.86 -3.89
C GLN A 117 -12.61 -20.23 -5.15
N GLU A 118 -12.82 -19.51 -6.25
CA GLU A 118 -12.10 -19.74 -7.51
C GLU A 118 -10.63 -19.30 -7.44
N LEU A 119 -10.28 -18.43 -6.50
CA LEU A 119 -8.90 -18.03 -6.20
C LEU A 119 -8.19 -18.96 -5.20
N VAL A 120 -8.85 -20.01 -4.67
CA VAL A 120 -8.19 -20.93 -3.74
C VAL A 120 -7.01 -21.62 -4.44
N GLY A 121 -5.81 -21.43 -3.88
CA GLY A 121 -4.57 -21.97 -4.45
C GLY A 121 -3.95 -21.10 -5.55
N LEU A 122 -4.55 -19.95 -5.89
CA LEU A 122 -4.04 -19.00 -6.87
C LEU A 122 -3.84 -17.62 -6.23
N SER A 123 -2.72 -16.97 -6.53
CA SER A 123 -2.52 -15.57 -6.15
C SER A 123 -2.99 -14.67 -7.28
N LEU A 124 -3.85 -13.69 -6.99
CA LEU A 124 -4.23 -12.65 -7.97
C LEU A 124 -3.01 -11.93 -8.54
N TYR A 125 -1.99 -11.75 -7.72
CA TYR A 125 -0.73 -11.17 -8.13
C TYR A 125 -0.03 -12.00 -9.21
N GLN A 126 0.06 -13.32 -9.01
CA GLN A 126 0.65 -14.24 -9.97
C GLN A 126 -0.17 -14.25 -11.28
N LEU A 127 -1.50 -14.26 -11.20
CA LEU A 127 -2.37 -14.19 -12.37
C LEU A 127 -2.17 -12.90 -13.18
N CYS A 128 -1.91 -11.78 -12.51
CA CYS A 128 -1.54 -10.54 -13.19
C CYS A 128 -0.16 -10.64 -13.85
N CYS A 129 0.84 -11.21 -13.17
CA CYS A 129 2.17 -11.42 -13.77
C CYS A 129 2.07 -12.23 -15.07
N ASP A 130 1.33 -13.35 -15.03
CA ASP A 130 1.10 -14.22 -16.18
C ASP A 130 0.39 -13.46 -17.32
N ALA A 131 -0.62 -12.64 -17.00
CA ALA A 131 -1.37 -11.87 -18.00
C ALA A 131 -0.56 -10.74 -18.67
N PHE A 132 0.44 -10.20 -17.97
CA PHE A 132 1.31 -9.14 -18.47
C PHE A 132 2.66 -9.64 -18.99
N ASP A 133 2.87 -10.97 -19.05
CA ASP A 133 4.15 -11.60 -19.42
C ASP A 133 5.33 -11.08 -18.58
N VAL A 134 5.06 -10.82 -17.29
CA VAL A 134 6.07 -10.38 -16.32
C VAL A 134 6.58 -11.60 -15.57
N LYS A 135 7.89 -11.85 -15.67
CA LYS A 135 8.55 -12.90 -14.91
C LYS A 135 8.48 -12.56 -13.43
N PHE A 136 7.95 -13.48 -12.62
CA PHE A 136 7.91 -13.34 -11.16
C PHE A 136 8.48 -14.61 -10.54
N GLU A 137 9.80 -14.62 -10.39
CA GLU A 137 10.57 -15.80 -9.98
C GLU A 137 10.35 -16.14 -8.50
N THR A 138 10.71 -17.37 -8.13
CA THR A 138 10.50 -17.87 -6.76
C THR A 138 11.26 -17.03 -5.74
N GLU A 139 12.48 -16.63 -6.07
CA GLU A 139 13.35 -15.81 -5.23
C GLU A 139 12.74 -14.41 -5.01
N GLU A 140 12.28 -13.76 -6.08
CA GLU A 140 11.63 -12.45 -6.04
C GLU A 140 10.34 -12.49 -5.19
N ARG A 141 9.58 -13.59 -5.30
CA ARG A 141 8.38 -13.80 -4.48
C ARG A 141 8.71 -13.92 -3.00
N GLN A 142 9.70 -14.72 -2.64
CA GLN A 142 10.12 -14.88 -1.25
C GLN A 142 10.66 -13.55 -0.69
N GLU A 143 11.42 -12.83 -1.50
CA GLU A 143 11.98 -11.53 -1.12
C GLU A 143 10.88 -10.49 -0.91
N TRP A 144 9.91 -10.41 -1.82
CA TRP A 144 8.74 -9.55 -1.68
C TRP A 144 7.94 -9.86 -0.41
N LEU A 145 7.74 -11.14 -0.08
CA LEU A 145 7.06 -11.55 1.15
C LEU A 145 7.84 -11.13 2.40
N LYS A 146 9.18 -11.28 2.40
CA LYS A 146 10.04 -10.83 3.50
C LYS A 146 9.97 -9.31 3.67
N ILE A 147 10.16 -8.54 2.61
CA ILE A 147 10.09 -7.06 2.61
C ILE A 147 8.77 -6.62 3.23
N ARG A 148 7.67 -7.23 2.80
CA ARG A 148 6.32 -6.89 3.26
C ARG A 148 6.08 -7.25 4.73
N GLN A 149 6.58 -8.39 5.20
CA GLN A 149 6.47 -8.76 6.61
C GLN A 149 7.34 -7.85 7.49
N LEU A 150 8.54 -7.52 7.03
CA LEU A 150 9.45 -6.61 7.71
C LEU A 150 8.81 -5.21 7.81
N SER A 151 8.38 -4.62 6.70
CA SER A 151 7.83 -3.26 6.67
C SER A 151 6.66 -3.05 7.62
N LYS A 152 5.79 -4.06 7.77
CA LYS A 152 4.65 -4.00 8.68
C LYS A 152 5.07 -3.90 10.15
N ASN A 153 6.13 -4.60 10.53
CA ASN A 153 6.59 -4.69 11.91
C ASN A 153 7.60 -3.61 12.27
N THR A 154 8.32 -3.04 11.30
CA THR A 154 9.40 -2.07 11.53
C THR A 154 8.93 -0.90 12.40
N PHE A 155 7.79 -0.28 12.06
CA PHE A 155 7.40 1.03 12.61
C PHE A 155 6.63 1.02 13.95
N TRP A 156 6.25 -0.16 14.45
CA TRP A 156 5.39 -0.27 15.63
C TRP A 156 6.12 0.09 16.93
N GLU A 157 7.31 -0.47 17.16
CA GLU A 157 8.03 -0.33 18.44
C GLU A 157 8.36 1.13 18.78
N LEU A 158 8.84 1.90 17.81
CA LEU A 158 9.17 3.32 18.04
C LEU A 158 7.92 4.17 18.25
N SER A 159 6.85 3.90 17.51
CA SER A 159 5.58 4.63 17.68
C SER A 159 5.04 4.45 19.09
N GLU A 160 5.01 3.23 19.58
CA GLU A 160 4.56 2.92 20.94
C GLU A 160 5.44 3.60 21.99
N ALA A 161 6.77 3.56 21.84
CA ALA A 161 7.69 4.21 22.76
C ALA A 161 7.50 5.74 22.81
N ILE A 162 7.28 6.39 21.66
CA ILE A 162 6.97 7.83 21.57
C ILE A 162 5.66 8.12 22.31
N GLU A 163 4.63 7.31 22.08
CA GLU A 163 3.33 7.49 22.73
C GLU A 163 3.46 7.40 24.26
N GLN A 164 4.12 6.34 24.76
CA GLN A 164 4.34 6.14 26.20
C GLN A 164 5.13 7.30 26.82
N TYR A 165 6.13 7.83 26.12
CA TYR A 165 6.90 8.99 26.60
C TYR A 165 6.01 10.22 26.84
N TYR A 166 5.18 10.59 25.86
CA TYR A 166 4.31 11.76 26.01
C TYR A 166 3.19 11.51 27.04
N GLN A 167 2.66 10.29 27.11
CA GLN A 167 1.66 9.91 28.10
C GLN A 167 2.18 10.09 29.54
N LYS A 168 3.43 9.68 29.82
CA LYS A 168 4.09 9.92 31.12
C LYS A 168 4.22 11.41 31.46
N GLN A 169 4.27 12.28 30.46
CA GLN A 169 4.29 13.73 30.62
C GLN A 169 2.89 14.37 30.71
N GLY A 170 1.83 13.56 30.79
CA GLY A 170 0.45 14.03 30.82
C GLY A 170 -0.03 14.61 29.50
N ARG A 171 0.61 14.25 28.37
CA ARG A 171 0.27 14.72 27.03
C ARG A 171 -0.05 13.56 26.11
N LYS A 172 -0.84 13.80 25.08
CA LYS A 172 -1.01 12.85 23.97
C LYS A 172 0.00 13.17 22.89
N ALA A 173 0.67 12.14 22.37
CA ALA A 173 1.55 12.31 21.23
C ALA A 173 0.75 12.76 19.98
N GLU A 174 1.24 13.79 19.30
CA GLU A 174 0.63 14.34 18.10
C GLU A 174 1.20 13.69 16.83
N HIS A 175 0.40 13.61 15.77
CA HIS A 175 0.79 12.94 14.52
C HIS A 175 2.13 13.47 13.94
N TYR A 176 2.37 14.79 14.02
CA TYR A 176 3.61 15.38 13.50
C TYR A 176 4.86 14.88 14.22
N GLN A 177 4.75 14.46 15.48
CA GLN A 177 5.88 13.98 16.27
C GLN A 177 6.40 12.66 15.70
N TYR A 178 5.50 11.73 15.34
CA TYR A 178 5.86 10.48 14.65
C TYR A 178 6.48 10.77 13.28
N SER A 179 5.81 11.59 12.46
CA SER A 179 6.28 11.91 11.11
C SER A 179 7.69 12.52 11.12
N GLN A 180 7.96 13.45 12.04
CA GLN A 180 9.29 14.07 12.16
C GLN A 180 10.35 13.07 12.63
N ARG A 181 10.02 12.12 13.52
CA ARG A 181 10.96 11.10 13.95
C ARG A 181 11.29 10.11 12.83
N PHE A 182 10.32 9.73 12.02
CA PHE A 182 10.58 8.88 10.85
C PHE A 182 11.38 9.62 9.77
N ASP A 183 11.09 10.89 9.51
CA ASP A 183 11.92 11.70 8.61
C ASP A 183 13.36 11.84 9.13
N GLN A 184 13.56 12.02 10.45
CA GLN A 184 14.89 12.07 11.06
C GLN A 184 15.67 10.76 10.85
N ILE A 185 15.00 9.61 10.97
CA ILE A 185 15.61 8.30 10.71
C ILE A 185 15.98 8.17 9.23
N ASN A 186 15.07 8.55 8.32
CA ASN A 186 15.34 8.49 6.88
C ASN A 186 16.47 9.43 6.46
N GLU A 187 16.51 10.65 7.01
CA GLU A 187 17.59 11.61 6.76
C GLU A 187 18.93 11.10 7.31
N GLY A 188 18.93 10.49 8.50
CA GLY A 188 20.13 9.91 9.07
C GLY A 188 20.65 8.72 8.27
N LEU A 189 19.77 7.79 7.88
CA LEU A 189 20.14 6.56 7.17
C LEU A 189 20.45 6.78 5.69
N PHE A 190 19.68 7.63 5.01
CA PHE A 190 19.65 7.72 3.55
C PHE A 190 19.92 9.13 3.01
N GLY A 191 20.18 10.11 3.88
CA GLY A 191 20.43 11.51 3.50
C GLY A 191 19.19 12.28 3.01
N HIS A 192 18.01 11.66 3.04
CA HIS A 192 16.79 12.21 2.45
C HIS A 192 15.54 11.92 3.28
N LYS A 193 14.58 12.85 3.29
CA LYS A 193 13.24 12.63 3.88
C LYS A 193 12.43 11.64 3.05
N ALA A 194 11.41 11.04 3.66
CA ALA A 194 10.55 10.04 3.02
C ALA A 194 9.97 10.52 1.67
N LYS A 195 9.55 11.78 1.60
CA LYS A 195 9.01 12.37 0.36
C LYS A 195 10.03 12.35 -0.78
N LYS A 196 11.30 12.70 -0.51
CA LYS A 196 12.35 12.74 -1.53
C LYS A 196 12.80 11.32 -1.93
N ILE A 197 12.84 10.39 -0.97
CA ILE A 197 13.13 8.97 -1.26
C ILE A 197 12.09 8.40 -2.24
N LYS A 198 10.80 8.63 -2.02
CA LYS A 198 9.74 8.17 -2.93
C LYS A 198 9.87 8.76 -4.34
N GLU A 199 10.21 10.05 -4.43
CA GLU A 199 10.47 10.72 -5.70
C GLU A 199 11.66 10.09 -6.43
N LEU A 200 12.77 9.84 -5.73
CA LEU A 200 13.96 9.19 -6.28
C LEU A 200 13.71 7.73 -6.68
N ALA A 201 12.83 7.03 -5.96
CA ALA A 201 12.39 5.68 -6.31
C ALA A 201 11.42 5.65 -7.51
N GLY A 202 10.89 6.80 -7.94
CA GLY A 202 9.91 6.86 -9.02
C GLY A 202 8.54 6.28 -8.64
N VAL A 203 8.23 6.21 -7.34
CA VAL A 203 6.96 5.68 -6.82
C VAL A 203 5.99 6.80 -6.47
N SER A 204 4.71 6.43 -6.29
CA SER A 204 3.68 7.38 -5.86
C SER A 204 4.00 7.99 -4.49
N PRO A 205 3.62 9.26 -4.21
CA PRO A 205 3.71 9.83 -2.86
C PRO A 205 2.97 9.00 -1.78
N ASP A 206 1.94 8.27 -2.20
CA ASP A 206 1.15 7.36 -1.37
C ASP A 206 1.69 5.92 -1.33
N ALA A 207 2.89 5.68 -1.89
CA ALA A 207 3.53 4.37 -1.84
C ALA A 207 3.85 3.96 -0.40
N GLU A 208 3.60 2.68 -0.09
CA GLU A 208 4.00 2.07 1.19
C GLU A 208 5.50 1.81 1.22
N THR A 209 6.11 1.73 2.41
CA THR A 209 7.56 1.56 2.56
C THR A 209 8.09 0.31 1.83
N CYS A 210 7.34 -0.79 1.82
CA CYS A 210 7.72 -2.01 1.08
C CYS A 210 7.70 -1.85 -0.45
N GLU A 211 7.14 -0.77 -0.99
CA GLU A 211 7.11 -0.52 -2.44
C GLU A 211 8.39 0.16 -2.95
N TYR A 212 9.27 0.65 -2.06
CA TYR A 212 10.45 1.41 -2.48
C TYR A 212 11.70 1.26 -1.61
N MET A 213 11.63 0.55 -0.48
CA MET A 213 12.79 0.25 0.36
C MET A 213 13.23 -1.21 0.18
N GLY A 214 14.55 -1.42 0.08
CA GLY A 214 15.18 -2.75 0.09
C GLY A 214 15.16 -3.42 1.47
N VAL A 215 15.57 -4.69 1.53
CA VAL A 215 15.61 -5.45 2.79
C VAL A 215 16.65 -4.91 3.74
N ASP A 216 17.83 -4.53 3.24
CA ASP A 216 18.89 -4.01 4.09
C ASP A 216 18.51 -2.64 4.65
N ALA A 217 17.93 -1.77 3.81
CA ALA A 217 17.35 -0.51 4.25
C ALA A 217 16.29 -0.70 5.37
N LEU A 218 15.35 -1.64 5.19
CA LEU A 218 14.34 -1.95 6.20
C LEU A 218 14.95 -2.51 7.50
N ALA A 219 15.97 -3.36 7.39
CA ALA A 219 16.68 -3.92 8.55
C ALA A 219 17.40 -2.83 9.36
N GLN A 220 18.02 -1.86 8.68
CA GLN A 220 18.70 -0.72 9.30
C GLN A 220 17.71 0.23 9.98
N ILE A 221 16.59 0.54 9.32
CA ILE A 221 15.49 1.30 9.95
C ILE A 221 15.02 0.58 11.21
N LYS A 222 14.80 -0.74 11.15
CA LYS A 222 14.35 -1.54 12.30
C LYS A 222 15.36 -1.49 13.45
N LEU A 223 16.66 -1.61 13.16
CA LEU A 223 17.72 -1.55 14.17
C LEU A 223 17.74 -0.19 14.89
N VAL A 224 17.69 0.91 14.14
CA VAL A 224 17.64 2.27 14.71
C VAL A 224 16.38 2.44 15.55
N GLN A 225 15.21 2.03 15.05
CA GLN A 225 13.94 2.17 15.75
C GLN A 225 13.90 1.37 17.05
N ALA A 226 14.30 0.09 17.03
CA ALA A 226 14.33 -0.75 18.22
C ALA A 226 15.31 -0.22 19.28
N THR A 227 16.46 0.31 18.84
CA THR A 227 17.47 0.87 19.74
C THR A 227 17.00 2.19 20.37
N ALA A 228 16.44 3.10 19.55
CA ALA A 228 15.88 4.35 20.04
C ALA A 228 14.68 4.12 20.96
N ALA A 229 13.77 3.20 20.61
CA ALA A 229 12.62 2.82 21.45
C ALA A 229 13.06 2.35 22.84
N LYS A 230 14.07 1.47 22.92
CA LYS A 230 14.64 1.02 24.20
C LYS A 230 15.23 2.17 25.01
N ARG A 231 15.89 3.14 24.37
CA ARG A 231 16.42 4.34 25.07
C ARG A 231 15.30 5.21 25.63
N ILE A 232 14.26 5.48 24.84
CA ILE A 232 13.09 6.27 25.27
C ILE A 232 12.45 5.63 26.50
N LEU A 233 12.17 4.31 26.44
CA LEU A 233 11.46 3.60 27.50
C LEU A 233 12.29 3.44 28.78
N ARG A 234 13.60 3.20 28.67
CA ARG A 234 14.47 2.89 29.83
C ARG A 234 15.13 4.10 30.47
N LYS A 235 15.52 5.09 29.66
CA LYS A 235 16.29 6.26 30.09
C LYS A 235 15.46 7.54 30.15
N GLU A 236 14.18 7.46 29.76
CA GLU A 236 13.27 8.62 29.68
C GLU A 236 13.84 9.78 28.84
N VAL A 237 14.64 9.43 27.83
CA VAL A 237 15.24 10.38 26.89
C VAL A 237 14.20 10.85 25.89
N HIS A 238 14.23 12.13 25.54
CA HIS A 238 13.30 12.68 24.57
C HIS A 238 13.46 11.97 23.20
N PRO A 239 12.37 11.61 22.49
CA PRO A 239 12.46 10.81 21.26
C PRO A 239 13.41 11.34 20.19
N LYS A 240 13.52 12.67 20.06
CA LYS A 240 14.46 13.30 19.12
C LYS A 240 15.92 12.95 19.44
N GLU A 241 16.28 13.05 20.71
CA GLU A 241 17.64 12.82 21.21
C GLU A 241 18.00 11.35 21.12
N ALA A 242 17.08 10.47 21.55
CA ALA A 242 17.25 9.02 21.46
C ALA A 242 17.55 8.56 20.04
N ILE A 243 16.90 9.14 19.03
CA ILE A 243 17.15 8.85 17.61
C ILE A 243 18.49 9.40 17.15
N THR A 244 18.81 10.67 17.45
CA THR A 244 20.10 11.28 17.09
C THR A 244 21.27 10.46 17.62
N GLU A 245 21.28 10.16 18.92
CA GLU A 245 22.36 9.39 19.55
C GLU A 245 22.46 7.96 18.99
N THR A 246 21.33 7.38 18.58
CA THR A 246 21.31 6.03 18.00
C THR A 246 21.91 6.05 16.59
N LEU A 247 21.58 7.06 15.78
CA LEU A 247 22.15 7.23 14.44
C LEU A 247 23.66 7.50 14.50
N GLU A 248 24.10 8.37 15.41
CA GLU A 248 25.53 8.65 15.65
C GLU A 248 26.31 7.41 16.08
N PHE A 249 25.67 6.48 16.80
CA PHE A 249 26.30 5.23 17.23
C PHE A 249 26.36 4.17 16.13
N ILE A 250 25.34 4.10 15.26
CA ILE A 250 25.20 3.03 14.27
C ILE A 250 25.90 3.37 12.95
N MET A 251 26.04 4.65 12.59
CA MET A 251 26.39 5.04 11.23
C MET A 251 27.73 5.76 11.10
N ALA A 252 28.50 5.35 10.10
CA ALA A 252 29.64 6.12 9.59
C ALA A 252 29.33 6.81 8.23
N GLU A 253 28.46 6.25 7.38
CA GLU A 253 28.08 6.83 6.08
C GLU A 253 26.63 6.46 5.67
N PRO A 254 25.91 7.33 4.90
CA PRO A 254 24.59 7.01 4.36
C PRO A 254 24.60 5.77 3.45
N ILE A 255 23.54 4.97 3.54
CA ILE A 255 23.34 3.75 2.76
C ILE A 255 22.35 3.99 1.61
N ASP A 256 22.46 3.19 0.54
CA ASP A 256 21.45 3.19 -0.53
C ASP A 256 20.15 2.57 0.00
N PHE A 257 19.03 3.28 -0.17
CA PHE A 257 17.72 2.83 0.29
C PHE A 257 17.12 1.71 -0.57
N ARG A 258 17.70 1.42 -1.74
CA ARG A 258 17.23 0.38 -2.67
C ARG A 258 17.85 -0.99 -2.41
N ASN A 259 18.93 -1.06 -1.64
CA ASN A 259 19.57 -2.30 -1.23
C ASN A 259 18.90 -2.85 0.04
#